data_AF-A0A2V8C2F3-F1
#
_entry.id   AF-A0A2V8C2F3-F1
#
_cell.length_a   1.000
_cell.length_b   1.000
_cell.length_c   1.000
_cell.angle_alpha   90.00
_cell.angle_beta   90.00
_cell.angle_gamma   90.00
#
_symmetry.space_group_name_H-M   'P 1'
#
loop_
_entity.id
_entity.type
_entity.pdbx_description
1 polymer ?
#
loop_
_entity_poly.entity_id
_entity_poly.type
_entity_poly.pdbx_seq_one_letter_code
_entity_poly.pdbx_strand_id
1 'polypeptide(L)' 'MAKLLLTGTHGSDDPTRATMPFHVAKGAIEAGHQVSISLMADAPVVLKNEVRDAL' A
#
# COMPACT_ATOMS: atom_id res chain seq x y z
N MET A 1 -5.20 -18.36 8.84
CA MET A 1 -4.02 -17.61 8.35
C MET A 1 -3.96 -17.75 6.83
N ALA A 2 -4.12 -16.65 6.10
CA ALA A 2 -3.99 -16.60 4.64
C ALA A 2 -2.73 -15.84 4.23
N LYS A 3 -2.27 -16.03 2.99
CA LYS A 3 -1.20 -15.25 2.37
C LYS A 3 -1.83 -14.31 1.33
N LEU A 4 -1.69 -13.01 1.52
CA LEU A 4 -2.30 -11.98 0.68
C LEU A 4 -1.21 -11.18 -0.04
N LEU A 5 -1.38 -11.01 -1.35
CA LEU A 5 -0.62 -10.05 -2.15
C LEU A 5 -1.55 -8.88 -2.47
N LEU A 6 -1.23 -7.71 -1.95
CA LEU A 6 -1.98 -6.47 -2.21
C LEU A 6 -1.20 -5.63 -3.23
N THR A 7 -1.83 -5.29 -4.35
CA THR A 7 -1.19 -4.53 -5.42
C THR A 7 -1.69 -3.09 -5.44
N GLY A 8 -0.77 -2.14 -5.32
CA GLY A 8 -1.01 -0.72 -5.54
C GLY A 8 -0.49 -0.29 -6.90
N THR A 9 -1.23 0.58 -7.59
CA THR A 9 -0.84 1.11 -8.91
C THR A 9 -0.89 2.62 -9.02
N HIS A 10 -1.37 3.32 -7.99
CA HIS A 10 -1.57 4.77 -8.01
C HIS A 10 -0.52 5.45 -7.15
N GLY A 11 0.03 6.56 -7.67
CA GLY A 11 0.99 7.39 -6.96
C GLY A 11 0.30 8.52 -6.21
N SER A 12 1.08 9.53 -5.81
CA SER A 12 0.60 10.67 -5.04
C SER A 12 -0.36 11.61 -5.80
N ASP A 13 -0.57 11.38 -7.09
CA ASP A 13 -1.58 12.05 -7.91
C ASP A 13 -3.02 11.63 -7.55
N ASP A 14 -3.19 10.42 -7.01
CA ASP A 14 -4.43 9.97 -6.35
C ASP A 14 -4.11 9.42 -4.94
N PRO A 15 -3.99 10.31 -3.92
CA PRO A 15 -3.55 9.93 -2.58
C PRO A 15 -4.51 8.98 -1.87
N THR A 16 -5.81 9.04 -2.22
CA THR A 16 -6.80 8.10 -1.68
C THR A 16 -6.47 6.69 -2.14
N ARG A 17 -6.22 6.47 -3.43
CA ARG A 17 -5.90 5.13 -3.96
C ARG A 17 -4.47 4.70 -3.64
N ALA A 18 -3.54 5.63 -3.52
CA ALA A 18 -2.14 5.36 -3.17
C ALA A 18 -2.00 4.69 -1.78
N THR A 19 -2.87 5.06 -0.83
CA THR A 19 -2.81 4.58 0.55
C THR A 19 -3.59 3.27 0.79
N MET A 20 -4.51 2.91 -0.12
CA MET A 20 -5.40 1.75 0.04
C MET A 20 -4.68 0.41 0.30
N PRO A 21 -3.61 0.01 -0.43
CA PRO A 21 -2.92 -1.24 -0.16
C PRO A 21 -2.36 -1.32 1.27
N PHE A 22 -1.88 -0.20 1.82
CA PHE A 22 -1.36 -0.11 3.18
C PHE A 22 -2.48 -0.16 4.22
N HIS A 23 -3.59 0.53 3.97
CA HIS A 23 -4.76 0.51 4.85
C HIS A 23 -5.35 -0.91 4.96
N VAL A 24 -5.51 -1.61 3.84
CA VAL A 24 -5.98 -2.99 3.81
C VAL A 24 -4.95 -3.94 4.44
N ALA A 25 -3.66 -3.73 4.20
CA ALA A 25 -2.60 -4.51 4.83
C ALA A 25 -2.67 -4.45 6.36
N LYS A 26 -2.91 -3.26 6.93
CA LYS A 26 -3.04 -3.08 8.39
C LYS A 26 -4.14 -3.97 8.95
N GLY A 27 -5.36 -3.88 8.42
CA GLY A 27 -6.48 -4.70 8.90
C GLY A 27 -6.25 -6.21 8.72
N ALA A 28 -5.63 -6.62 7.60
CA ALA A 28 -5.31 -8.02 7.35
C ALA A 28 -4.24 -8.57 8.32
N ILE A 29 -3.23 -7.77 8.65
CA ILE A 29 -2.22 -8.13 9.66
C ILE A 29 -2.87 -8.26 11.04
N GLU A 30 -3.71 -7.30 11.44
CA GLU A 30 -4.46 -7.34 12.70
C GLU A 30 -5.39 -8.57 12.80
N ALA A 31 -5.91 -9.04 11.67
CA ALA A 31 -6.71 -10.27 11.56
C ALA A 31 -5.88 -11.58 11.52
N GLY A 32 -4.56 -11.53 11.63
CA GLY A 32 -3.68 -12.71 11.66
C GLY A 32 -3.39 -13.30 10.28
N HIS A 33 -3.33 -12.49 9.23
CA HIS A 33 -2.90 -12.89 7.88
C HIS A 33 -1.45 -12.47 7.60
N GLN A 34 -0.78 -13.20 6.71
CA GLN A 34 0.51 -12.79 6.16
C GLN A 34 0.26 -11.94 4.92
N VAL A 35 0.85 -10.75 4.86
CA VAL A 35 0.62 -9.79 3.77
C VAL A 35 1.95 -9.44 3.09
N SER A 36 1.91 -9.27 1.77
CA SER A 36 2.95 -8.65 0.97
C SER A 36 2.31 -7.56 0.11
N ILE A 37 3.01 -6.44 -0.09
CA ILE A 37 2.54 -5.35 -0.94
C ILE A 37 3.42 -5.30 -2.19
N SER A 38 2.78 -5.31 -3.37
CA SER A 38 3.42 -5.04 -4.65
C SER A 38 3.05 -3.62 -5.08
N LEU A 39 4.06 -2.77 -5.26
CA LEU A 39 3.89 -1.44 -5.83
C LEU A 39 4.29 -1.51 -7.31
N MET A 40 3.34 -1.20 -8.18
CA MET A 40 3.50 -1.23 -9.63
C MET A 40 3.09 0.11 -10.24
N ALA A 41 3.44 0.35 -11.51
CA ALA A 41 3.17 1.60 -12.21
C ALA A 41 3.66 2.82 -11.41
N ASP A 42 2.77 3.74 -11.04
CA ASP A 42 3.13 4.99 -10.36
C ASP A 42 3.26 4.83 -8.83
N ALA A 43 2.78 3.71 -8.28
CA ALA A 43 2.78 3.46 -6.85
C ALA A 43 4.17 3.45 -6.17
N PRO A 44 5.30 3.04 -6.81
CA PRO A 44 6.61 3.07 -6.15
C PRO A 44 7.03 4.46 -5.66
N VAL A 45 6.44 5.54 -6.18
CA VAL A 45 6.74 6.92 -5.75
C VAL A 45 6.47 7.14 -4.27
N VAL A 46 5.51 6.42 -3.67
CA VAL A 46 5.12 6.54 -2.26
C VAL A 46 6.19 6.02 -1.28
N LEU A 47 7.22 5.33 -1.79
CA LEU A 47 8.35 4.88 -0.98
C LEU A 47 9.34 6.01 -0.67
N LYS A 48 9.29 7.12 -1.41
CA LYS A 48 10.11 8.31 -1.14
C LYS A 48 9.63 8.99 0.14
N ASN A 49 10.55 9.37 1.03
CA ASN A 49 10.21 9.98 2.31
C ASN A 49 9.36 11.25 2.12
N GLU A 50 9.79 12.16 1.24
CA GLU A 50 9.04 13.39 0.98
C GLU A 50 7.61 13.17 0.47
N VAL A 51 7.33 12.05 -0.19
CA VAL A 51 5.98 11.71 -0.67
C VAL A 51 5.17 11.05 0.44
N ARG A 52 5.74 10.04 1.11
CA ARG A 52 5.09 9.34 2.22
C ARG A 52 4.67 10.30 3.32
N ASP A 53 5.53 11.25 3.67
CA ASP A 53 5.30 12.16 4.79
C ASP A 53 4.27 13.25 4.44
N ALA A 54 3.89 13.38 3.16
CA ALA A 54 2.87 14.30 2.65
C ALA A 54 1.51 13.63 2.34
N LEU A 55 1.43 12.29 2.39
CA LEU A 55 0.21 11.51 2.20
C LEU A 55 -0.51 11.28 3.53
#